data_AF-B6AWJ3-F1
#
_entry.id   AF-B6AWJ3-F1
#
_cell.length_a   1.000
_cell.length_b   1.000
_cell.length_c   1.000
_cell.angle_alpha   90.00
_cell.angle_beta   90.00
_cell.angle_gamma   90.00
#
_symmetry.space_group_name_H-M   'P 1'
#
loop_
_entity.id
_entity.type
_entity.pdbx_description
1 polymer ?
#
loop_
_entity_poly.entity_id
_entity_poly.type
_entity_poly.pdbx_seq_one_letter_code
_entity_poly.pdbx_strand_id
1 'polypeptide(L)'
;MPVVFEVIVPTITLIAMGLPSEQNIFSSRYLHFIQNSLTLASIAALVTVAADILIGTFNRVASNKLSLASLFIGRLGYALPGGVIAVGLLVPFAGFNNWLEARIDALFGISTGLLISGSIWLLIAAYMIRF
;
A
#
# COMPACT_ATOMS: atom_id res chain seq x y z
N MET A 1 -6.84 -2.46 32.76
CA MET A 1 -8.22 -1.91 32.77
C MET A 1 -8.40 -0.53 32.10
N PRO A 2 -7.40 0.35 31.87
CA PRO A 2 -7.66 1.63 31.17
C PRO A 2 -7.83 1.47 29.63
N VAL A 3 -7.07 0.57 29.00
CA VAL A 3 -7.06 0.36 27.53
C VAL A 3 -8.41 -0.08 26.96
N VAL A 4 -9.19 -0.86 27.71
CA VAL A 4 -10.49 -1.37 27.24
C VAL A 4 -11.51 -0.24 27.15
N PHE A 5 -11.50 0.70 28.10
CA PHE A 5 -12.37 1.88 28.06
C PHE A 5 -11.99 2.83 26.92
N GLU A 6 -10.70 2.96 26.62
CA GLU A 6 -10.21 3.79 25.51
C GLU A 6 -10.62 3.29 24.12
N VAL A 7 -10.89 1.99 23.95
CA VAL A 7 -11.43 1.44 22.69
C VAL A 7 -12.96 1.50 22.70
N ILE A 8 -13.59 1.10 23.80
CA ILE A 8 -15.06 0.99 23.86
C ILE A 8 -15.74 2.34 23.68
N VAL A 9 -15.24 3.40 24.34
CA VAL A 9 -15.85 4.74 24.28
C VAL A 9 -15.91 5.26 22.83
N PRO A 10 -14.80 5.39 22.07
CA PRO A 10 -14.86 5.87 20.70
C PRO A 10 -15.60 4.92 19.75
N THR A 11 -15.53 3.60 19.96
CA THR A 11 -16.34 2.67 19.14
C THR A 11 -17.83 2.92 19.32
N ILE A 12 -18.31 3.06 20.57
CA ILE A 12 -19.73 3.35 20.83
C ILE A 12 -20.09 4.74 20.28
N THR A 13 -19.24 5.75 20.45
CA THR A 13 -19.50 7.09 19.91
C THR A 13 -19.62 7.08 18.39
N LEU A 14 -18.72 6.40 17.68
CA LEU A 14 -18.78 6.28 16.22
C LEU A 14 -20.02 5.54 15.76
N ILE A 15 -20.42 4.45 16.45
CA ILE A 15 -21.66 3.73 16.13
C ILE A 15 -22.88 4.62 16.38
N ALA A 16 -22.93 5.33 17.50
CA ALA A 16 -24.03 6.24 17.84
C ALA A 16 -24.15 7.41 16.85
N MET A 17 -23.03 7.91 16.31
CA MET A 17 -23.03 8.92 15.24
C MET A 17 -23.42 8.32 13.88
N GLY A 18 -23.15 7.03 13.65
CA GLY A 18 -23.45 6.33 12.41
C GLY A 18 -24.90 5.87 12.27
N LEU A 19 -25.58 5.50 13.36
CA LEU A 19 -26.97 5.00 13.34
C LEU A 19 -28.00 6.02 12.79
N PRO A 20 -27.93 7.33 13.10
CA PRO A 20 -28.81 8.35 12.51
C PRO A 20 -28.41 8.75 11.08
N SER A 21 -27.30 8.23 10.56
CA SER A 21 -26.86 8.54 9.21
C SER A 21 -27.83 7.89 8.24
N GLU A 22 -28.63 8.69 7.51
CA GLU A 22 -29.48 8.19 6.42
C GLU A 22 -28.67 7.69 5.18
N GLN A 23 -27.37 7.43 5.37
CA GLN A 23 -26.51 6.87 4.35
C GLN A 23 -26.83 5.39 4.19
N ASN A 24 -27.39 5.03 3.05
CA ASN A 24 -27.56 3.63 2.68
C ASN A 24 -26.19 3.02 2.36
N ILE A 25 -25.65 2.25 3.31
CA ILE A 25 -24.41 1.47 3.17
C ILE A 25 -24.49 0.43 2.03
N PHE A 26 -25.69 0.06 1.59
CA PHE A 26 -25.93 -0.80 0.43
C PHE A 26 -26.14 -0.03 -0.87
N SER A 27 -25.99 1.30 -0.87
CA SER A 27 -25.99 2.04 -2.12
C SER A 27 -24.79 1.61 -2.98
N SER A 28 -25.00 1.63 -4.30
CA SER A 28 -24.00 1.20 -5.30
C SER A 28 -22.61 1.84 -5.08
N ARG A 29 -22.57 3.08 -4.59
CA ARG A 29 -21.32 3.80 -4.29
C ARG A 29 -20.49 3.13 -3.19
N TYR A 30 -21.09 2.78 -2.05
CA TYR A 30 -20.35 2.13 -0.96
C TYR A 30 -19.96 0.71 -1.32
N LEU A 31 -20.81 -0.02 -2.05
CA LEU A 31 -20.46 -1.33 -2.58
C LEU A 31 -19.24 -1.25 -3.51
N HIS A 32 -19.18 -0.25 -4.39
CA HIS A 32 -18.00 0.00 -5.21
C HIS A 32 -16.76 0.31 -4.38
N PHE A 33 -16.87 1.11 -3.31
CA PHE A 33 -15.73 1.38 -2.43
C PHE A 33 -15.24 0.14 -1.69
N ILE A 34 -16.15 -0.71 -1.21
CA ILE A 34 -15.82 -1.98 -0.57
C ILE A 34 -15.12 -2.90 -1.57
N GLN A 35 -15.66 -3.05 -2.78
CA GLN A 35 -15.06 -3.87 -3.83
C GLN A 35 -13.67 -3.38 -4.21
N ASN A 36 -13.50 -2.08 -4.49
CA ASN A 36 -12.20 -1.52 -4.83
C ASN A 36 -11.17 -1.75 -3.71
N SER A 37 -11.56 -1.54 -2.45
CA SER A 37 -10.69 -1.75 -1.30
C SER A 37 -10.31 -3.22 -1.14
N LEU A 38 -11.26 -4.14 -1.31
CA LEU A 38 -11.04 -5.57 -1.20
C LEU A 38 -10.17 -6.10 -2.33
N THR A 39 -10.43 -5.69 -3.57
CA THR A 39 -9.62 -6.05 -4.74
C THR A 39 -8.18 -5.55 -4.57
N LEU A 40 -8.02 -4.29 -4.16
CA LEU A 40 -6.70 -3.71 -3.95
C LEU A 40 -5.93 -4.42 -2.83
N ALA A 41 -6.58 -4.66 -1.69
CA ALA A 41 -5.97 -5.37 -0.56
C ALA A 41 -5.59 -6.82 -0.94
N SER A 42 -6.45 -7.52 -1.69
CA SER A 42 -6.17 -8.89 -2.14
C SER A 42 -4.99 -8.97 -3.10
N ILE A 43 -4.92 -8.07 -4.08
CA ILE A 43 -3.78 -8.00 -5.02
C ILE A 43 -2.49 -7.67 -4.26
N ALA A 44 -2.52 -6.66 -3.39
CA ALA A 44 -1.37 -6.27 -2.60
C ALA A 44 -0.88 -7.43 -1.71
N ALA A 45 -1.80 -8.14 -1.03
CA ALA A 45 -1.46 -9.28 -0.19
C ALA A 45 -0.81 -10.41 -0.99
N LEU A 46 -1.38 -10.79 -2.15
CA LEU A 46 -0.83 -11.84 -3.00
C LEU A 46 0.58 -11.51 -3.49
N VAL A 47 0.78 -10.29 -3.98
CA VAL A 47 2.09 -9.85 -4.48
C VAL A 47 3.11 -9.78 -3.36
N THR A 48 2.72 -9.25 -2.19
CA THR A 48 3.61 -9.15 -1.02
C THR A 48 4.04 -10.52 -0.53
N VAL A 49 3.10 -11.45 -0.36
CA VAL A 49 3.39 -12.82 0.08
C VAL A 49 4.27 -13.55 -0.94
N ALA A 50 3.98 -13.40 -2.24
CA ALA A 50 4.80 -14.03 -3.27
C ALA A 50 6.26 -13.49 -3.25
N ALA A 51 6.42 -12.17 -3.12
CA ALA A 51 7.75 -11.54 -3.02
C ALA A 51 8.50 -11.98 -1.76
N ASP A 52 7.82 -12.02 -0.61
CA ASP A 52 8.42 -12.43 0.66
C ASP A 52 8.82 -13.91 0.65
N ILE A 53 8.02 -14.80 0.05
CA ILE A 53 8.39 -16.21 -0.14
C ILE A 53 9.65 -16.33 -1.00
N LEU A 54 9.75 -15.57 -2.09
CA LEU A 54 10.93 -15.60 -2.97
C LEU A 54 12.18 -15.13 -2.23
N ILE A 55 12.11 -13.98 -1.56
CA ILE A 55 13.23 -13.40 -0.80
C ILE A 55 13.62 -14.28 0.38
N GLY A 56 12.64 -14.76 1.15
CA GLY A 56 12.84 -15.65 2.29
C GLY A 56 13.47 -16.98 1.88
N THR A 57 13.06 -17.55 0.76
CA THR A 57 13.66 -18.77 0.22
C THR A 57 15.10 -18.53 -0.26
N PHE A 58 15.35 -17.41 -0.95
CA PHE A 58 16.69 -17.04 -1.40
C PHE A 58 17.66 -16.83 -0.22
N ASN A 59 17.22 -16.11 0.81
CA ASN A 59 17.97 -15.88 2.04
C ASN A 59 18.26 -17.16 2.83
N ARG A 60 17.37 -18.16 2.75
CA ARG A 60 17.57 -19.46 3.39
C ARG A 60 18.65 -20.28 2.70
N VAL A 61 18.77 -20.17 1.38
CA VAL A 61 19.75 -20.93 0.58
C VAL A 61 21.13 -20.24 0.56
N ALA A 62 21.17 -18.91 0.54
CA ALA A 62 22.42 -18.14 0.56
C ALA A 62 22.56 -17.35 1.89
N SER A 63 23.17 -17.97 2.90
CA SER A 63 23.54 -17.29 4.15
C SER A 63 24.74 -16.35 3.93
N ASN A 64 24.50 -15.21 3.27
CA ASN A 64 25.52 -14.19 3.01
C ASN A 64 25.13 -12.84 3.66
N LYS A 65 26.08 -11.89 3.78
CA LYS A 65 25.84 -10.56 4.41
C LYS A 65 24.68 -9.76 3.78
N LEU A 66 24.37 -10.03 2.51
CA LEU A 66 23.21 -9.46 1.80
C LEU A 66 21.87 -9.90 2.40
N SER A 67 21.77 -11.12 2.92
CA SER A 67 20.56 -11.65 3.57
C SER A 67 20.20 -10.89 4.85
N LEU A 68 21.22 -10.51 5.65
CA LEU A 68 21.03 -9.67 6.83
C LEU A 68 20.60 -8.24 6.48
N ALA A 69 21.13 -7.67 5.39
CA ALA A 69 20.71 -6.34 4.91
C ALA A 69 19.25 -6.37 4.41
N SER A 70 18.83 -7.41 3.70
CA SER A 70 17.44 -7.58 3.26
C SER A 70 16.47 -7.70 4.44
N LEU A 71 16.83 -8.44 5.49
CA LEU A 71 16.03 -8.54 6.72
C LEU A 71 15.91 -7.20 7.46
N PHE A 72 16.98 -6.39 7.45
CA PHE A 72 16.95 -5.06 8.05
C PHE A 72 16.03 -4.11 7.28
N ILE A 73 16.10 -4.12 5.94
CA ILE A 73 15.23 -3.32 5.07
C ILE A 73 13.76 -3.70 5.27
N GLY A 74 13.44 -5.00 5.35
CA GLY A 74 12.06 -5.47 5.60
C GLY A 74 11.49 -5.00 6.95
N ARG A 75 12.33 -4.81 7.96
CA ARG A 75 11.90 -4.30 9.28
C ARG A 75 11.64 -2.79 9.30
N LEU A 76 12.26 -2.02 8.39
CA LEU A 76 12.04 -0.56 8.32
C LEU A 76 10.58 -0.23 8.00
N GLY A 77 9.91 -1.07 7.20
CA GLY A 77 8.48 -0.95 6.90
C GLY A 77 7.57 -0.87 8.11
N TYR A 78 7.86 -1.67 9.14
CA TYR A 78 7.10 -1.71 10.39
C TYR A 78 7.41 -0.54 11.34
N ALA A 79 8.57 0.09 11.19
CA ALA A 79 8.99 1.21 12.04
C ALA A 79 8.52 2.57 11.50
N LEU A 80 8.22 2.67 10.20
CA LEU A 80 7.87 3.93 9.55
C LEU A 80 6.37 4.24 9.68
N PRO A 81 5.99 5.48 10.09
CA PRO A 81 4.60 5.91 10.05
C PRO A 81 4.04 5.84 8.62
N GLY A 82 2.78 5.43 8.46
CA GLY A 82 2.17 5.24 7.12
C GLY A 82 2.22 6.48 6.24
N GLY A 83 2.06 7.68 6.83
CA GLY A 83 2.20 8.94 6.10
C GLY A 83 3.62 9.20 5.58
N VAL A 84 4.65 8.75 6.31
CA VAL A 84 6.05 8.87 5.89
C VAL A 84 6.34 7.94 4.71
N ILE A 85 5.81 6.71 4.73
CA ILE A 85 5.93 5.78 3.59
C ILE A 85 5.27 6.38 2.34
N ALA A 86 4.08 6.96 2.48
CA ALA A 86 3.36 7.58 1.37
C ALA A 86 4.16 8.73 0.75
N VAL A 87 4.62 9.69 1.57
CA VAL A 87 5.40 10.84 1.09
C VAL A 87 6.77 10.40 0.54
N GLY A 88 7.43 9.47 1.22
CA GLY A 88 8.73 8.94 0.83
C GLY A 88 8.71 8.18 -0.49
N LEU A 89 7.58 7.57 -0.85
CA LEU A 89 7.39 6.91 -2.14
C LEU A 89 6.96 7.89 -3.24
N LEU A 90 6.03 8.81 -2.95
CA LEU A 90 5.44 9.71 -3.95
C LEU A 90 6.49 10.47 -4.76
N VAL A 91 7.48 11.07 -4.10
CA VAL A 91 8.51 11.91 -4.74
C VAL A 91 9.39 11.12 -5.73
N PRO A 92 10.07 10.02 -5.31
CA PRO A 92 10.91 9.25 -6.23
C PRO A 92 10.10 8.54 -7.31
N PHE A 93 8.88 8.05 -7.01
CA PHE A 93 8.03 7.43 -8.02
C PHE A 93 7.53 8.44 -9.05
N ALA A 94 7.17 9.65 -8.65
CA ALA A 94 6.81 10.71 -9.59
C ALA A 94 8.00 11.06 -10.50
N GLY A 95 9.21 11.18 -9.94
CA GLY A 95 10.43 11.39 -10.72
C GLY A 95 10.72 10.27 -11.71
N PHE A 96 10.62 9.01 -11.27
CA PHE A 96 10.80 7.84 -12.14
C PHE A 96 9.75 7.77 -13.24
N ASN A 97 8.48 8.04 -12.91
CA ASN A 97 7.39 8.06 -13.88
C ASN A 97 7.66 9.10 -14.97
N ASN A 98 8.05 10.32 -14.60
CA ASN A 98 8.34 11.39 -15.57
C ASN A 98 9.56 11.05 -16.45
N TRP A 99 10.58 10.40 -15.88
CA TRP A 99 11.73 9.93 -16.66
C TRP A 99 11.33 8.82 -17.65
N LEU A 100 10.50 7.86 -17.22
CA LEU A 100 10.02 6.78 -18.06
C LEU A 100 9.13 7.32 -19.19
N GLU A 101 8.23 8.23 -18.87
CA GLU A 101 7.36 8.91 -19.84
C GLU A 101 8.19 9.63 -20.90
N ALA A 102 9.20 10.40 -20.51
CA ALA A 102 10.11 11.06 -21.45
C ALA A 102 10.86 10.07 -22.37
N ARG A 103 11.17 8.86 -21.86
CA ARG A 103 11.82 7.80 -22.67
C ARG A 103 10.85 7.14 -23.63
N ILE A 104 9.63 6.82 -23.18
CA ILE A 104 8.60 6.20 -24.02
C ILE A 104 8.17 7.16 -25.12
N ASP A 105 7.99 8.44 -24.80
CA ASP A 105 7.69 9.48 -25.78
C ASP A 105 8.81 9.61 -26.82
N ALA A 106 10.08 9.64 -26.38
CA ALA A 106 11.22 9.71 -27.29
C ALA A 106 11.40 8.47 -28.20
N LEU A 107 10.96 7.28 -27.74
CA LEU A 107 11.13 6.02 -28.48
C LEU A 107 9.94 5.66 -29.36
N PHE A 108 8.72 5.97 -28.91
CA PHE A 108 7.48 5.50 -29.52
C PHE A 108 6.52 6.64 -29.93
N GLY A 109 6.78 7.89 -29.51
CA GLY A 109 5.89 9.03 -29.77
C GLY A 109 4.52 8.93 -29.10
N ILE A 110 4.41 8.07 -28.07
CA ILE A 110 3.17 7.83 -27.33
C ILE A 110 3.32 8.47 -25.95
N SER A 111 2.65 9.62 -25.75
CA SER A 111 2.45 10.23 -24.44
C SER A 111 1.59 9.31 -23.58
N THR A 112 2.23 8.47 -22.77
CA THR A 112 1.53 7.46 -21.97
C THR A 112 0.83 8.07 -20.74
N GLY A 113 1.09 9.35 -20.42
CA GLY A 113 0.55 10.03 -19.24
C GLY A 113 1.11 9.46 -17.93
N LEU A 114 0.68 10.01 -16.78
CA LEU A 114 1.08 9.57 -15.42
C LEU A 114 0.60 8.16 -15.04
N LEU A 115 1.03 7.14 -15.77
CA LEU A 115 0.63 5.75 -15.57
C LEU A 115 0.97 5.23 -14.18
N ILE A 116 2.08 5.66 -13.57
CA ILE A 116 2.56 5.07 -12.32
C ILE A 116 2.16 5.91 -11.11
N SER A 117 2.21 7.25 -11.22
CA SER A 117 1.84 8.13 -10.09
C SER A 117 0.34 8.22 -9.86
N GLY A 118 -0.50 7.96 -10.88
CA GLY A 118 -1.96 8.00 -10.80
C GLY A 118 -2.65 6.64 -10.70
N SER A 119 -1.91 5.52 -10.73
CA SER A 119 -2.48 4.18 -10.71
C SER A 119 -2.32 3.46 -9.37
N ILE A 120 -3.01 2.32 -9.23
CA ILE A 120 -2.97 1.45 -8.05
C ILE A 120 -1.57 0.92 -7.72
N TRP A 121 -0.61 1.02 -8.65
CA TRP A 121 0.75 0.50 -8.49
C TRP A 121 1.50 1.16 -7.33
N LEU A 122 1.36 2.48 -7.14
CA LEU A 122 1.97 3.17 -6.01
C LEU A 122 1.41 2.67 -4.67
N LEU A 123 0.10 2.41 -4.62
CA LEU A 123 -0.56 1.84 -3.44
C LEU A 123 -0.07 0.42 -3.14
N ILE A 124 0.08 -0.42 -4.18
CA ILE A 124 0.63 -1.78 -4.02
C ILE A 124 2.08 -1.72 -3.52
N ALA A 125 2.92 -0.84 -4.08
CA ALA A 125 4.29 -0.66 -3.61
C ALA A 125 4.36 -0.17 -2.16
N ALA A 126 3.49 0.78 -1.78
CA ALA A 126 3.39 1.23 -0.39
C ALA A 126 2.97 0.10 0.56
N TYR A 127 2.05 -0.77 0.14
CA TYR A 127 1.68 -1.94 0.93
C TYR A 127 2.82 -2.95 1.05
N MET A 128 3.56 -3.24 -0.03
CA MET A 128 4.72 -4.13 0.01
C MET A 128 5.85 -3.62 0.91
N ILE A 129 6.05 -2.29 1.01
CA ILE A 129 7.07 -1.74 1.90
C ILE A 129 6.63 -1.83 3.35
N ARG A 130 5.33 -1.72 3.63
CA ARG A 130 4.79 -1.77 4.99
C ARG A 130 4.77 -3.19 5.55
N PHE A 131 4.38 -4.16 4.72
CA PHE A 131 4.06 -5.52 5.14
C PHE A 131 5.17 -6.50 4.82
#